data_AF-A0A0F9DEW0-F1
#
_entry.id   AF-A0A0F9DEW0-F1
#
_cell.length_a   1.000
_cell.length_b   1.000
_cell.length_c   1.000
_cell.angle_alpha   90.00
_cell.angle_beta   90.00
_cell.angle_gamma   90.00
#
_symmetry.space_group_name_H-M   'P 1'
#
loop_
_entity.id
_entity.type
_entity.pdbx_description
1 polymer ?
#
loop_
_entity_poly.entity_id
_entity_poly.type
_entity_poly.pdbx_seq_one_letter_code
_entity_poly.pdbx_strand_id
1 'polypeptide(L)'
;MSRREIFLNRDEGEEALEVINHYINNKEAYPDYYYDFFLHWSLINPLYNAWSRNKKEVCRVIDFGKKIRHLWNNNIESFSKKLVALDCVGKGRNSAQPNKYVRLATLYLRKEFQLNSNICSNCKKKDYCKQDGKNNFHKLDAIMRILYQIRCNLFHGDKPELMGSQGERNKELVYIGNEILSNILQQLTQKF
;
A
#
# COMPACT_ATOMS: atom_id res chain seq x y z
N MET A 1 -9.47 -36.92 -2.59
CA MET A 1 -8.58 -35.87 -3.13
C MET A 1 -8.84 -34.56 -2.39
N SER A 2 -7.80 -33.98 -1.80
CA SER A 2 -7.88 -32.81 -0.93
C SER A 2 -7.94 -31.53 -1.77
N ARG A 3 -8.80 -30.56 -1.40
CA ARG A 3 -8.87 -29.20 -2.00
C ARG A 3 -7.51 -28.45 -2.06
N ARG A 4 -6.47 -28.97 -1.41
CA ARG A 4 -5.10 -28.41 -1.44
C ARG A 4 -4.31 -28.76 -2.70
N GLU A 5 -4.70 -29.75 -3.50
CA GLU A 5 -3.92 -30.16 -4.68
C GLU A 5 -4.34 -29.44 -5.97
N ILE A 6 -5.48 -28.74 -5.98
CA ILE A 6 -6.01 -28.04 -7.17
C ILE A 6 -5.40 -26.64 -7.35
N PHE A 7 -4.74 -26.08 -6.33
CA PHE A 7 -4.19 -24.72 -6.37
C PHE A 7 -2.71 -24.61 -6.80
N LEU A 8 -2.08 -25.72 -7.20
CA LEU A 8 -0.64 -25.75 -7.43
C LEU A 8 -0.19 -25.55 -8.88
N ASN A 9 -1.09 -25.42 -9.86
CA ASN A 9 -0.72 -25.28 -11.28
C ASN A 9 -1.65 -24.30 -12.03
N ARG A 10 -1.81 -23.06 -11.54
CA ARG A 10 -2.28 -21.98 -12.43
C ARG A 10 -1.06 -21.27 -12.98
N ASP A 11 -1.00 -21.12 -14.30
CA ASP A 11 0.04 -20.33 -14.97
C ASP A 11 -0.07 -18.88 -14.48
N GLU A 12 1.06 -18.27 -14.11
CA GLU A 12 1.10 -16.86 -13.70
C GLU A 12 0.49 -15.95 -14.79
N GLY A 13 0.55 -16.38 -16.07
CA GLY A 13 -0.12 -15.73 -17.18
C GLY A 13 -1.64 -15.76 -17.12
N GLU A 14 -2.25 -16.86 -16.67
CA GLU A 14 -3.71 -16.97 -16.56
C GLU A 14 -4.28 -16.09 -15.45
N GLU A 15 -3.61 -16.05 -14.29
CA GLU A 15 -4.02 -15.16 -13.18
C GLU A 15 -3.89 -13.68 -13.59
N ALA A 16 -2.84 -13.32 -14.32
CA ALA A 16 -2.69 -11.98 -14.87
C ALA A 16 -3.80 -11.62 -15.86
N LEU A 17 -4.17 -12.53 -16.76
CA LEU A 17 -5.27 -12.32 -17.72
C LEU A 17 -6.64 -12.24 -17.03
N GLU A 18 -6.89 -13.03 -15.99
CA GLU A 18 -8.11 -12.92 -15.17
C GLU A 18 -8.22 -11.54 -14.51
N VAL A 19 -7.13 -11.02 -13.92
CA VAL A 19 -7.09 -9.68 -13.33
C VAL A 19 -7.30 -8.59 -14.38
N ILE A 20 -6.64 -8.70 -15.54
CA ILE A 20 -6.80 -7.76 -16.66
C ILE A 20 -8.26 -7.76 -17.14
N ASN A 21 -8.85 -8.93 -17.37
CA ASN A 21 -10.25 -9.05 -17.80
C ASN A 21 -11.22 -8.50 -16.76
N HIS A 22 -11.01 -8.79 -15.48
CA HIS A 22 -11.82 -8.20 -14.41
C HIS A 22 -11.76 -6.68 -14.45
N TYR A 23 -10.56 -6.09 -14.58
CA TYR A 23 -10.40 -4.64 -14.62
C TYR A 23 -10.99 -3.99 -15.87
N ILE A 24 -10.79 -4.57 -17.05
CA ILE A 24 -11.35 -4.03 -18.31
C ILE A 24 -12.88 -4.07 -18.27
N ASN A 25 -13.47 -5.19 -17.83
CA ASN A 25 -14.92 -5.37 -17.85
C ASN A 25 -15.65 -4.62 -16.74
N ASN A 26 -14.95 -4.20 -15.68
CA ASN A 26 -15.51 -3.43 -14.57
C ASN A 26 -15.01 -1.99 -14.55
N LYS A 27 -14.57 -1.46 -15.70
CA LYS A 27 -13.89 -0.16 -15.74
C LYS A 27 -14.74 0.97 -15.14
N GLU A 28 -16.03 0.97 -15.44
CA GLU A 28 -16.99 1.97 -14.97
C GLU A 28 -17.28 1.88 -13.46
N ALA A 29 -16.92 0.77 -12.81
CA ALA A 29 -17.14 0.58 -11.37
C ALA A 29 -16.05 1.23 -10.50
N TYR A 30 -14.89 1.58 -11.07
CA TYR A 30 -13.77 2.17 -10.34
C TYR A 30 -13.63 3.67 -10.63
N PRO A 31 -13.46 4.51 -9.59
CA PRO A 31 -13.14 5.92 -9.79
C PRO A 31 -11.82 6.14 -10.54
N ASP A 32 -11.71 7.23 -11.30
CA ASP A 32 -10.55 7.51 -12.16
C ASP A 32 -9.19 7.45 -11.43
N TYR A 33 -9.13 7.96 -10.21
CA TYR A 33 -7.90 7.98 -9.40
C TYR A 33 -7.41 6.59 -8.96
N TYR A 34 -8.23 5.52 -9.10
CA TYR A 34 -7.75 4.15 -8.94
C TYR A 34 -6.85 3.74 -10.11
N TYR A 35 -7.16 4.20 -11.32
CA TYR A 35 -6.32 3.99 -12.50
C TYR A 35 -5.03 4.78 -12.42
N ASP A 36 -5.09 6.02 -11.94
CA ASP A 36 -3.88 6.82 -11.73
C ASP A 36 -2.94 6.14 -10.73
N PHE A 37 -3.50 5.61 -9.62
CA PHE A 37 -2.70 4.88 -8.65
C PHE A 37 -2.07 3.62 -9.28
N PHE A 38 -2.83 2.86 -10.06
CA PHE A 38 -2.32 1.70 -10.78
C PHE A 38 -1.19 2.07 -11.75
N LEU A 39 -1.38 3.14 -12.52
CA LEU A 39 -0.41 3.62 -13.50
C LEU A 39 0.86 4.08 -12.81
N HIS A 40 0.76 4.94 -11.80
CA HIS A 40 1.91 5.39 -11.02
C HIS A 40 2.66 4.23 -10.36
N TRP A 41 1.93 3.27 -9.79
CA TRP A 41 2.55 2.08 -9.22
C TRP A 41 3.27 1.26 -10.30
N SER A 42 2.66 1.07 -11.47
CA SER A 42 3.26 0.35 -12.60
C SER A 42 4.52 1.02 -13.14
N LEU A 43 4.63 2.35 -13.06
CA LEU A 43 5.85 3.08 -13.40
C LEU A 43 6.97 2.89 -12.35
N ILE A 44 6.61 2.71 -11.08
CA ILE A 44 7.56 2.47 -9.98
C ILE A 44 8.04 1.00 -9.94
N ASN A 45 7.20 0.06 -10.38
CA ASN A 45 7.52 -1.37 -10.47
C ASN A 45 8.89 -1.70 -11.08
N PRO A 46 9.21 -1.27 -12.33
CA PRO A 46 10.49 -1.58 -12.95
C PRO A 46 11.66 -0.97 -12.15
N LEU A 47 11.48 0.20 -11.52
CA LEU A 47 12.53 0.85 -10.75
C LEU A 47 12.91 0.04 -9.50
N TYR A 48 11.94 -0.36 -8.67
CA TYR A 48 12.28 -1.14 -7.48
C TYR A 48 12.77 -2.55 -7.80
N ASN A 49 12.31 -3.14 -8.92
CA ASN A 49 12.82 -4.43 -9.40
C ASN A 49 14.26 -4.32 -9.89
N ALA A 50 14.63 -3.24 -10.57
CA ALA A 50 16.00 -3.00 -11.00
C ALA A 50 16.94 -2.70 -9.82
N TRP A 51 16.45 -2.03 -8.78
CA TRP A 51 17.30 -1.52 -7.70
C TRP A 51 17.46 -2.45 -6.49
N SER A 52 16.68 -3.52 -6.38
CA SER A 52 16.80 -4.50 -5.29
C SER A 52 16.78 -5.95 -5.79
N ARG A 53 17.73 -6.75 -5.31
CA ARG A 53 17.81 -8.20 -5.56
C ARG A 53 17.01 -9.03 -4.56
N ASN A 54 16.21 -8.40 -3.68
CA ASN A 54 15.47 -9.13 -2.67
C ASN A 54 14.41 -10.03 -3.33
N LYS A 55 14.32 -11.29 -2.88
CA LYS A 55 13.35 -12.26 -3.42
C LYS A 55 11.90 -11.83 -3.17
N LYS A 56 11.62 -11.18 -2.04
CA LYS A 56 10.26 -10.75 -1.68
C LYS A 56 9.97 -9.36 -2.22
N GLU A 57 8.89 -9.21 -2.98
CA GLU A 57 8.47 -7.93 -3.59
C GLU A 57 8.36 -6.80 -2.54
N VAL A 58 7.69 -7.07 -1.42
CA VAL A 58 7.54 -6.08 -0.34
C VAL A 58 8.89 -5.58 0.21
N CYS A 59 9.93 -6.42 0.20
CA CYS A 59 11.26 -6.01 0.62
C CYS A 59 11.94 -5.16 -0.45
N ARG A 60 11.77 -5.47 -1.74
CA ARG A 60 12.23 -4.62 -2.84
C ARG A 60 11.62 -3.23 -2.78
N VAL A 61 10.31 -3.14 -2.52
CA VAL A 61 9.59 -1.88 -2.35
C VAL A 61 10.12 -1.04 -1.18
N ILE A 62 10.43 -1.68 -0.04
CA ILE A 62 11.06 -0.98 1.08
C ILE A 62 12.48 -0.52 0.73
N ASP A 63 13.28 -1.38 0.08
CA ASP A 63 14.63 -1.02 -0.34
C ASP A 63 14.62 0.14 -1.34
N PHE A 64 13.62 0.21 -2.21
CA PHE A 64 13.36 1.37 -3.05
C PHE A 64 13.11 2.62 -2.20
N GLY A 65 12.19 2.55 -1.21
CA GLY A 65 11.95 3.63 -0.25
C GLY A 65 13.23 4.16 0.41
N LYS A 66 14.16 3.26 0.77
CA LYS A 66 15.49 3.62 1.32
C LYS A 66 16.34 4.41 0.34
N LYS A 67 16.36 4.00 -0.92
CA LYS A 67 17.16 4.65 -1.97
C LYS A 67 16.64 6.03 -2.33
N ILE A 68 15.32 6.23 -2.26
CA ILE A 68 14.68 7.50 -2.58
C ILE A 68 14.49 8.43 -1.39
N ARG A 69 15.11 8.16 -0.23
CA ARG A 69 14.95 8.99 0.99
C ARG A 69 15.20 10.48 0.77
N HIS A 70 16.13 10.80 -0.13
CA HIS A 70 16.48 12.17 -0.50
C HIS A 70 15.38 12.91 -1.27
N LEU A 71 14.33 12.23 -1.73
CA LEU A 71 13.16 12.85 -2.37
C LEU A 71 12.12 13.34 -1.36
N TRP A 72 12.35 13.17 -0.05
CA TRP A 72 11.42 13.67 0.96
C TRP A 72 11.28 15.19 0.87
N ASN A 73 10.05 15.68 0.73
CA ASN A 73 9.74 17.10 0.65
C ASN A 73 8.41 17.42 1.37
N ASN A 74 8.05 18.70 1.38
CA ASN A 74 6.86 19.19 2.08
C ASN A 74 5.54 18.59 1.54
N ASN A 75 5.45 18.32 0.23
CA ASN A 75 4.27 17.73 -0.37
C ASN A 75 4.09 16.28 0.08
N ILE A 76 5.15 15.47 -0.05
CA ILE A 76 5.16 14.08 0.40
C ILE A 76 4.87 14.02 1.90
N GLU A 77 5.45 14.91 2.70
CA GLU A 77 5.19 14.97 4.13
C GLU A 77 3.72 15.29 4.44
N SER A 78 3.15 16.29 3.77
CA SER A 78 1.75 16.70 3.96
C SER A 78 0.78 15.56 3.66
N PHE A 79 0.95 14.88 2.52
CA PHE A 79 0.11 13.73 2.18
C PHE A 79 0.39 12.53 3.07
N SER A 80 1.64 12.32 3.48
CA SER A 80 1.99 11.27 4.45
C SER A 80 1.29 11.46 5.79
N LYS A 81 1.19 12.70 6.29
CA LYS A 81 0.43 13.05 7.49
C LYS A 81 -1.04 12.72 7.34
N LYS A 82 -1.67 13.08 6.22
CA LYS A 82 -3.06 12.73 5.91
C LYS A 82 -3.25 11.21 5.86
N LEU A 83 -2.36 10.50 5.16
CA LEU A 83 -2.42 9.04 5.00
C LEU A 83 -2.46 8.34 6.36
N VAL A 84 -1.55 8.72 7.27
CA VAL A 84 -1.46 8.09 8.57
C VAL A 84 -2.35 8.76 9.62
N ALA A 85 -3.15 9.77 9.28
CA ALA A 85 -4.23 10.25 10.12
C ALA A 85 -5.45 9.31 10.03
N LEU A 86 -5.65 8.66 8.89
CA LEU A 86 -6.70 7.67 8.67
C LEU A 86 -6.52 6.40 9.51
N ASP A 87 -7.56 5.56 9.50
CA ASP A 87 -7.51 4.22 10.06
C ASP A 87 -6.53 3.32 9.29
N CYS A 88 -5.91 2.38 9.99
CA CYS A 88 -4.86 1.53 9.45
C CYS A 88 -5.32 0.69 8.23
N VAL A 89 -4.46 0.58 7.23
CA VAL A 89 -4.73 -0.24 6.03
C VAL A 89 -4.79 -1.72 6.40
N GLY A 90 -5.98 -2.29 6.33
CA GLY A 90 -6.25 -3.70 6.61
C GLY A 90 -5.74 -4.67 5.54
N LYS A 91 -6.18 -5.92 5.61
CA LYS A 91 -5.87 -6.98 4.62
C LYS A 91 -6.92 -7.09 3.48
N GLY A 92 -7.95 -6.23 3.51
CA GLY A 92 -9.17 -6.30 2.70
C GLY A 92 -10.20 -7.32 3.21
N ARG A 93 -11.33 -7.47 2.50
CA ARG A 93 -12.46 -8.37 2.81
C ARG A 93 -13.15 -8.09 4.15
N ASN A 94 -13.53 -6.83 4.38
CA ASN A 94 -14.11 -6.29 5.60
C ASN A 94 -13.21 -6.43 6.84
N SER A 95 -11.91 -6.69 6.63
CA SER A 95 -10.93 -6.79 7.70
C SER A 95 -10.04 -5.56 7.73
N ALA A 96 -10.39 -4.64 8.62
CA ALA A 96 -9.56 -3.50 8.99
C ALA A 96 -8.32 -3.89 9.83
N GLN A 97 -8.02 -5.19 10.01
CA GLN A 97 -6.84 -5.61 10.78
C GLN A 97 -5.58 -5.54 9.89
N PRO A 98 -4.67 -4.58 10.11
CA PRO A 98 -3.45 -4.47 9.33
C PRO A 98 -2.51 -5.66 9.60
N ASN A 99 -1.63 -5.94 8.63
CA ASN A 99 -0.43 -6.73 8.91
C ASN A 99 0.42 -6.01 9.99
N LYS A 100 1.05 -6.79 10.90
CA LYS A 100 1.94 -6.27 11.97
C LYS A 100 2.90 -5.19 11.45
N TYR A 101 3.49 -5.37 10.28
CA TYR A 101 4.47 -4.41 9.76
C TYR A 101 3.85 -3.14 9.17
N VAL A 102 2.67 -3.22 8.57
CA VAL A 102 1.92 -2.04 8.09
C VAL A 102 1.54 -1.20 9.30
N ARG A 103 1.06 -1.85 10.36
CA ARG A 103 0.77 -1.17 11.63
C ARG A 103 1.99 -0.49 12.22
N LEU A 104 3.13 -1.19 12.31
CA LEU A 104 4.35 -0.59 12.87
C LEU A 104 4.85 0.59 12.03
N ALA A 105 4.71 0.54 10.70
CA ALA A 105 5.01 1.68 9.84
C ALA A 105 4.07 2.87 10.11
N THR A 106 2.76 2.62 10.25
CA THR A 106 1.77 3.64 10.61
C THR A 106 2.05 4.26 11.98
N LEU A 107 2.31 3.44 13.02
CA LEU A 107 2.61 3.94 14.37
C LEU A 107 3.90 4.76 14.41
N TYR A 108 4.95 4.31 13.71
CA TYR A 108 6.19 5.08 13.55
C TYR A 108 5.91 6.46 12.95
N LEU A 109 5.21 6.53 11.81
CA LEU A 109 4.91 7.80 11.15
C LEU A 109 4.01 8.71 12.00
N ARG A 110 3.01 8.16 12.70
CA ARG A 110 2.16 8.95 13.61
C ARG A 110 2.99 9.56 14.74
N LYS A 111 3.92 8.81 15.33
CA LYS A 111 4.84 9.33 16.34
C LYS A 111 5.71 10.46 15.77
N GLU A 112 6.29 10.25 14.59
CA GLU A 112 7.10 11.26 13.89
C GLU A 112 6.31 12.55 13.58
N PHE A 113 5.01 12.42 13.31
CA PHE A 113 4.11 13.54 13.02
C PHE A 113 3.35 14.06 14.24
N GLN A 114 3.65 13.57 15.44
CA GLN A 114 2.99 13.95 16.70
C GLN A 114 1.46 13.78 16.65
N LEU A 115 0.99 12.75 15.94
CA LEU A 115 -0.42 12.37 15.87
C LEU A 115 -0.76 11.37 16.98
N ASN A 116 -2.03 11.35 17.40
CA ASN A 116 -2.52 10.37 18.37
C ASN A 116 -2.27 8.93 17.90
N SER A 117 -1.73 8.09 18.79
CA SER A 117 -1.39 6.69 18.54
C SER A 117 -2.58 5.72 18.59
N ASN A 118 -3.74 6.15 19.11
CA ASN A 118 -4.92 5.32 19.37
C ASN A 118 -5.77 5.00 18.12
N ILE A 119 -5.16 4.54 17.03
CA ILE A 119 -5.85 4.32 15.76
C ILE A 119 -5.48 2.95 15.17
N CYS A 120 -6.33 2.39 14.29
CA CYS A 120 -6.71 0.97 14.16
C CYS A 120 -7.91 0.61 15.06
N SER A 121 -9.00 1.39 15.00
CA SER A 121 -10.24 1.23 15.79
C SER A 121 -10.79 -0.22 15.85
N ASN A 122 -10.57 -1.01 14.80
CA ASN A 122 -10.99 -2.41 14.67
C ASN A 122 -9.90 -3.46 14.98
N CYS A 123 -8.81 -3.10 15.66
CA CYS A 123 -7.77 -4.04 16.11
C CYS A 123 -8.31 -4.93 17.25
N LYS A 124 -9.09 -5.98 16.91
CA LYS A 124 -9.74 -6.88 17.89
C LYS A 124 -8.78 -7.61 18.85
N LYS A 125 -7.48 -7.71 18.51
CA LYS A 125 -6.48 -8.38 19.35
C LYS A 125 -5.55 -7.36 20.03
N LYS A 126 -5.97 -6.86 21.20
CA LYS A 126 -5.24 -5.87 22.03
C LYS A 126 -3.75 -6.21 22.23
N ASP A 127 -3.40 -7.49 22.38
CA ASP A 127 -2.02 -7.92 22.65
C ASP A 127 -1.08 -7.70 21.47
N TYR A 128 -1.60 -7.82 20.25
CA TYR A 128 -0.82 -7.45 19.09
C TYR A 128 -0.65 -5.94 19.08
N CYS A 129 -1.67 -5.14 19.39
CA CYS A 129 -1.66 -3.67 19.30
C CYS A 129 -0.72 -3.00 20.33
N LYS A 130 -0.26 -3.71 21.39
CA LYS A 130 0.62 -3.19 22.46
C LYS A 130 2.13 -3.33 22.23
N GLN A 131 2.58 -4.09 21.23
CA GLN A 131 4.01 -4.29 21.02
C GLN A 131 4.61 -3.14 20.18
N ASP A 132 5.22 -2.18 20.87
CA ASP A 132 6.21 -1.25 20.33
C ASP A 132 7.51 -2.00 20.02
N GLY A 133 7.53 -2.71 18.89
CA GLY A 133 8.78 -3.23 18.37
C GLY A 133 9.70 -2.06 18.00
N LYS A 134 10.97 -2.11 18.44
CA LYS A 134 12.02 -1.27 17.87
C LYS A 134 12.11 -1.58 16.38
N ASN A 135 11.58 -0.70 15.55
CA ASN A 135 11.69 -0.79 14.11
C ASN A 135 12.54 0.35 13.59
N ASN A 136 13.52 0.02 12.75
CA ASN A 136 14.41 1.00 12.11
C ASN A 136 13.77 1.56 10.83
N PHE A 137 12.51 1.97 10.90
CA PHE A 137 11.87 2.64 9.77
C PHE A 137 12.44 4.04 9.59
N HIS A 138 12.63 4.44 8.34
CA HIS A 138 12.67 5.84 7.94
C HIS A 138 11.32 6.23 7.32
N LYS A 139 11.00 7.52 7.26
CA LYS A 139 9.69 8.01 6.80
C LYS A 139 9.25 7.42 5.45
N LEU A 140 10.10 7.50 4.41
CA LEU A 140 9.77 6.93 3.09
C LEU A 140 9.65 5.41 3.08
N ASP A 141 10.52 4.70 3.80
CA ASP A 141 10.44 3.24 3.93
C ASP A 141 9.10 2.80 4.52
N ALA A 142 8.63 3.52 5.54
CA ALA A 142 7.35 3.29 6.19
C ALA A 142 6.17 3.62 5.27
N ILE A 143 6.25 4.72 4.53
CA ILE A 143 5.23 5.10 3.54
C ILE A 143 5.13 4.05 2.44
N MET A 144 6.25 3.64 1.82
CA MET A 144 6.25 2.62 0.78
C MET A 144 5.69 1.28 1.26
N ARG A 145 5.91 0.91 2.54
CA ARG A 145 5.28 -0.26 3.16
C ARG A 145 3.76 -0.16 3.23
N ILE A 146 3.21 1.02 3.53
CA ILE A 146 1.76 1.26 3.59
C ILE A 146 1.18 1.26 2.17
N LEU A 147 1.80 1.99 1.22
CA LEU A 147 1.34 2.05 -0.17
C LEU A 147 1.34 0.68 -0.84
N TYR A 148 2.32 -0.17 -0.53
CA TYR A 148 2.31 -1.57 -0.98
C TYR A 148 1.08 -2.34 -0.49
N GLN A 149 0.65 -2.13 0.76
CA GLN A 149 -0.55 -2.80 1.27
C GLN A 149 -1.82 -2.28 0.59
N ILE A 150 -1.90 -0.98 0.26
CA ILE A 150 -2.99 -0.40 -0.52
C ILE A 150 -3.05 -1.05 -1.89
N ARG A 151 -1.91 -1.11 -2.60
CA ARG A 151 -1.75 -1.83 -3.88
C ARG A 151 -2.25 -3.27 -3.76
N CYS A 152 -1.80 -4.02 -2.74
CA CYS A 152 -2.23 -5.41 -2.57
C CYS A 152 -3.73 -5.55 -2.32
N ASN A 153 -4.36 -4.61 -1.61
CA ASN A 153 -5.80 -4.62 -1.39
C ASN A 153 -6.58 -4.29 -2.67
N LEU A 154 -6.00 -3.46 -3.54
CA LEU A 154 -6.64 -3.02 -4.77
C LEU A 154 -6.51 -4.03 -5.93
N PHE A 155 -5.35 -4.67 -6.09
CA PHE A 155 -5.06 -5.46 -7.30
C PHE A 155 -4.97 -6.98 -7.08
N HIS A 156 -4.81 -7.46 -5.83
CA HIS A 156 -4.56 -8.89 -5.55
C HIS A 156 -5.72 -9.58 -4.82
N GLY A 157 -6.94 -9.42 -5.31
CA GLY A 157 -7.95 -10.48 -5.11
C GLY A 157 -9.37 -10.06 -4.76
N ASP A 158 -10.04 -9.33 -5.66
CA ASP A 158 -11.47 -9.01 -5.55
C ASP A 158 -11.86 -8.38 -4.21
N LYS A 159 -10.95 -7.58 -3.63
CA LYS A 159 -11.16 -6.92 -2.33
C LYS A 159 -11.45 -5.42 -2.35
N PRO A 160 -11.73 -4.75 -3.49
CA PRO A 160 -12.15 -3.36 -3.39
C PRO A 160 -13.53 -3.34 -2.73
N GLU A 161 -13.54 -3.07 -1.43
CA GLU A 161 -14.71 -2.63 -0.73
C GLU A 161 -15.00 -1.24 -1.30
N LEU A 162 -15.97 -1.13 -2.21
CA LEU A 162 -16.34 0.11 -2.90
C LEU A 162 -17.49 0.86 -2.21
N MET A 163 -18.18 0.20 -1.28
CA MET A 163 -19.39 0.68 -0.64
C MET A 163 -19.21 0.88 0.87
N GLY A 164 -20.03 1.77 1.45
CA GLY A 164 -20.06 2.06 2.88
C GLY A 164 -18.80 2.75 3.40
N SER A 165 -18.65 2.78 4.73
CA SER A 165 -17.53 3.48 5.40
C SER A 165 -16.15 2.93 5.06
N GLN A 166 -16.04 1.62 4.78
CA GLN A 166 -14.79 1.04 4.29
C GLN A 166 -14.47 1.49 2.87
N GLY A 167 -15.50 1.63 2.02
CA GLY A 167 -15.37 2.16 0.67
C GLY A 167 -14.80 3.58 0.66
N GLU A 168 -15.43 4.49 1.40
CA GLU A 168 -14.94 5.87 1.49
C GLU A 168 -13.52 5.96 2.05
N ARG A 169 -13.18 5.17 3.07
CA ARG A 169 -11.80 5.10 3.57
C ARG A 169 -10.83 4.60 2.48
N ASN A 170 -11.18 3.54 1.77
CA ASN A 170 -10.30 2.97 0.74
C ASN A 170 -10.11 3.95 -0.42
N LYS A 171 -11.17 4.66 -0.81
CA LYS A 171 -11.12 5.74 -1.79
C LYS A 171 -10.11 6.82 -1.36
N GLU A 172 -10.19 7.27 -0.12
CA GLU A 172 -9.29 8.28 0.41
C GLU A 172 -7.83 7.77 0.52
N LEU A 173 -7.64 6.52 0.94
CA LEU A 173 -6.32 5.88 0.98
C LEU A 173 -5.67 5.81 -0.41
N VAL A 174 -6.44 5.43 -1.43
CA VAL A 174 -5.94 5.35 -2.82
C VAL A 174 -5.64 6.75 -3.36
N TYR A 175 -6.53 7.71 -3.15
CA TYR A 175 -6.31 9.11 -3.54
C TYR A 175 -5.04 9.69 -2.92
N ILE A 176 -4.87 9.60 -1.60
CA ILE A 176 -3.66 10.11 -0.92
C ILE A 176 -2.42 9.34 -1.38
N GLY A 177 -2.55 8.02 -1.59
CA GLY A 177 -1.48 7.21 -2.15
C GLY A 177 -1.04 7.68 -3.54
N ASN A 178 -2.00 8.09 -4.37
CA ASN A 178 -1.76 8.60 -5.71
C ASN A 178 -0.92 9.89 -5.66
N GLU A 179 -1.30 10.82 -4.80
CA GLU A 179 -0.59 12.09 -4.60
C GLU A 179 0.86 11.86 -4.16
N ILE A 180 1.10 10.90 -3.26
CA ILE A 180 2.46 10.56 -2.81
C ILE A 180 3.28 9.98 -3.97
N LEU A 181 2.73 9.03 -4.72
CA LEU A 181 3.46 8.39 -5.83
C LEU A 181 3.73 9.37 -6.97
N SER A 182 2.78 10.25 -7.29
CA SER A 182 2.95 11.32 -8.28
C SER A 182 4.11 12.25 -7.90
N ASN A 183 4.15 12.71 -6.64
CA ASN A 183 5.26 13.56 -6.16
C ASN A 183 6.61 12.82 -6.16
N ILE A 184 6.64 11.50 -5.94
CA ILE A 184 7.87 10.70 -6.06
C ILE A 184 8.32 10.63 -7.52
N LEU A 185 7.41 10.29 -8.44
CA LEU A 185 7.70 10.16 -9.86
C LEU A 185 8.16 11.47 -10.51
N GLN A 186 7.51 12.59 -10.16
CA GLN A 186 7.90 13.91 -10.63
C GLN A 186 9.34 14.24 -10.22
N GLN A 187 9.74 13.96 -8.98
CA GLN A 187 11.10 14.24 -8.54
C GLN A 187 12.14 13.27 -9.12
N LEU A 188 11.75 12.02 -9.38
CA LEU A 188 12.62 11.05 -10.05
C LEU A 188 12.95 11.48 -11.49
N THR A 189 11.98 12.08 -12.18
CA THR A 189 12.12 12.50 -13.59
C THR A 189 12.85 13.83 -13.73
N GLN A 190 12.78 14.74 -12.75
CA GLN A 190 13.55 16.00 -12.74
C GLN A 190 15.08 15.83 -12.68
N LYS A 191 15.57 14.61 -12.44
CA LYS A 191 17.02 14.31 -12.40
C LYS A 191 17.62 13.96 -13.76
N PHE A 192 16.81 14.00 -14.82
CA PHE A 192 17.18 13.74 -16.20
C PHE A 192 16.65 14.87 -17.09
#